data_AF-V4B2B4-F1
#
_entry.id   AF-V4B2B4-F1
#
_cell.length_a   1.000
_cell.length_b   1.000
_cell.length_c   1.000
_cell.angle_alpha   90.00
_cell.angle_beta   90.00
_cell.angle_gamma   90.00
#
_symmetry.space_group_name_H-M   'P 1'
#
loop_
_entity.id
_entity.type
_entity.pdbx_description
1 polymer ?
#
loop_
_entity_poly.entity_id
_entity_poly.type
_entity_poly.pdbx_seq_one_letter_code
_entity_poly.pdbx_strand_id
1 'polypeptide(L)'
;MGGSYTIFLILLFCFYINGEILKLKREKREAIASNVDITATQGSISSPGFQDGVNYPLNVDKTWTLHLPKDSAYSVTLNITFMDIEEEAKCEWDFLEFDKDYSQRLCGSRTGVYTVESAYKETKIRFVSDFYMAKRGFTAYYSIERLANPCDKSQCVNNGSCSRLSNSDYKCICSKHYTGKYCQEFKKSECESYPCLIFEDNFDFINHHVWEHEITLGGGG
;
A
#
# COMPACT_ATOMS: atom_id res chain seq x y z
N MET A 1 7.38 -57.59 -24.27
CA MET A 1 8.79 -57.15 -24.22
C MET A 1 8.88 -55.80 -24.91
N GLY A 2 9.35 -54.77 -24.19
CA GLY A 2 9.75 -53.47 -24.74
C GLY A 2 8.67 -52.37 -24.77
N GLY A 3 8.93 -51.24 -24.07
CA GLY A 3 8.23 -49.97 -24.31
C GLY A 3 8.02 -49.05 -23.10
N SER A 4 8.95 -48.09 -22.90
CA SER A 4 8.75 -46.70 -22.47
C SER A 4 8.11 -46.35 -21.12
N TYR A 5 8.95 -46.16 -20.09
CA TYR A 5 8.71 -45.21 -18.98
C TYR A 5 10.04 -44.55 -18.57
N THR A 6 10.53 -43.61 -19.38
CA THR A 6 11.58 -42.67 -18.98
C THR A 6 10.91 -41.50 -18.27
N ILE A 7 10.50 -41.73 -17.02
CA ILE A 7 10.08 -40.69 -16.09
C ILE A 7 11.33 -40.12 -15.43
N PHE A 8 11.49 -38.82 -15.60
CA PHE A 8 12.45 -37.91 -14.98
C PHE A 8 12.90 -38.35 -13.57
N LEU A 9 14.06 -39.00 -13.52
CA LEU A 9 14.91 -39.10 -12.33
C LEU A 9 15.94 -37.97 -12.41
N ILE A 10 15.51 -36.75 -12.08
CA ILE A 10 16.45 -35.64 -11.80
C ILE A 10 16.17 -35.18 -10.37
N LEU A 11 16.87 -35.86 -9.46
CA LEU A 11 17.46 -35.32 -8.21
C LEU A 11 16.55 -34.51 -7.27
N LEU A 12 15.56 -35.20 -6.71
CA LEU A 12 15.20 -35.01 -5.29
C LEU A 12 16.39 -35.47 -4.43
N PHE A 13 17.37 -34.61 -4.18
CA PHE A 13 18.32 -34.83 -3.08
C PHE A 13 17.68 -34.42 -1.75
N CYS A 14 16.64 -35.16 -1.35
CA CYS A 14 16.33 -35.34 0.06
C CYS A 14 17.22 -36.48 0.56
N PHE A 15 18.41 -36.17 1.08
CA PHE A 15 19.14 -37.16 1.88
C PHE A 15 18.42 -37.30 3.22
N TYR A 16 17.63 -38.37 3.30
CA TYR A 16 17.02 -38.88 4.51
C TYR A 16 18.13 -39.42 5.43
N ILE A 17 18.57 -38.61 6.39
CA ILE A 17 19.38 -39.10 7.52
C ILE A 17 18.75 -38.55 8.81
N ASN A 18 18.30 -39.47 9.67
CA ASN A 18 17.88 -39.28 11.06
C ASN A 18 16.62 -38.42 11.34
N GLY A 19 15.53 -38.64 10.59
CA GLY A 19 14.17 -38.37 11.09
C GLY A 19 13.76 -36.91 11.32
N GLU A 20 14.59 -35.93 10.99
CA GLU A 20 14.18 -34.52 10.89
C GLU A 20 14.20 -34.05 9.44
N ILE A 21 13.11 -33.42 8.99
CA ILE A 21 13.09 -32.66 7.74
C ILE A 21 14.05 -31.48 7.96
N LEU A 22 15.29 -31.63 7.50
CA LEU A 22 16.20 -30.50 7.34
C LEU A 22 15.55 -29.54 6.34
N LYS A 23 14.85 -28.53 6.85
CA LYS A 23 14.63 -27.28 6.11
C LYS A 23 16.02 -26.86 5.65
N LEU A 24 16.30 -26.98 4.36
CA LEU A 24 17.48 -26.37 3.75
C LEU A 24 17.50 -24.91 4.22
N LYS A 25 18.36 -24.61 5.19
CA LYS A 25 18.66 -23.23 5.55
C LYS A 25 19.19 -22.65 4.25
N ARG A 26 18.46 -21.68 3.72
CA ARG A 26 18.84 -20.82 2.60
C ARG A 26 20.26 -20.34 2.85
N GLU A 27 21.26 -21.06 2.31
CA GLU A 27 22.64 -20.62 2.36
C GLU A 27 22.69 -19.34 1.53
N LYS A 28 22.98 -18.25 2.23
CA LYS A 28 23.04 -16.90 1.70
C LYS A 28 24.29 -16.79 0.81
N ARG A 29 24.28 -17.46 -0.36
CA ARG A 29 25.24 -17.14 -1.42
C ARG A 29 24.91 -15.73 -1.89
N GLU A 30 25.94 -14.88 -1.96
CA GLU A 30 25.79 -13.44 -2.21
C GLU A 30 25.04 -13.21 -3.52
N ALA A 31 23.81 -12.69 -3.42
CA ALA A 31 23.06 -12.30 -4.59
C ALA A 31 23.83 -11.22 -5.34
N ILE A 32 23.70 -11.17 -6.68
CA ILE A 32 24.15 -10.02 -7.47
C ILE A 32 23.20 -8.85 -7.13
N ALA A 33 23.47 -8.21 -6.00
CA ALA A 33 22.72 -7.06 -5.52
C ALA A 33 23.21 -5.83 -6.26
N SER A 34 22.31 -5.19 -7.00
CA SER A 34 22.61 -3.90 -7.62
C SER A 34 21.43 -2.97 -7.48
N ASN A 35 21.48 -2.14 -6.46
CA ASN A 35 20.44 -1.16 -6.19
C ASN A 35 20.65 0.07 -7.07
N VAL A 36 19.58 0.61 -7.63
CA VAL A 36 19.61 1.80 -8.48
C VAL A 36 18.63 2.81 -7.92
N ASP A 37 19.13 3.97 -7.56
CA ASP A 37 18.31 5.11 -7.17
C ASP A 37 17.87 5.89 -8.41
N ILE A 38 16.57 6.13 -8.53
CA ILE A 38 15.95 6.85 -9.64
C ILE A 38 15.28 8.11 -9.11
N THR A 39 15.65 9.24 -9.69
CA THR A 39 15.05 10.56 -9.42
C THR A 39 14.18 11.07 -10.57
N ALA A 40 14.28 10.46 -11.75
CA ALA A 40 13.46 10.78 -12.89
C ALA A 40 12.01 10.32 -12.65
N THR A 41 11.04 11.12 -13.11
CA THR A 41 9.61 10.80 -12.97
C THR A 41 9.14 9.73 -13.97
N GLN A 42 9.96 9.36 -14.93
CA GLN A 42 9.63 8.32 -15.90
C GLN A 42 10.89 7.73 -16.54
N GLY A 43 10.79 6.52 -17.04
CA GLY A 43 11.89 5.86 -17.74
C GLY A 43 11.62 4.39 -17.97
N SER A 44 12.66 3.66 -18.39
CA SER A 44 12.57 2.22 -18.64
C SER A 44 13.47 1.45 -17.69
N ILE A 45 13.00 0.28 -17.25
CA ILE A 45 13.76 -0.70 -16.49
C ILE A 45 13.65 -2.06 -17.17
N SER A 46 14.70 -2.87 -17.04
CA SER A 46 14.73 -4.22 -17.59
C SER A 46 15.56 -5.13 -16.71
N SER A 47 15.31 -6.44 -16.78
CA SER A 47 16.16 -7.42 -16.12
C SER A 47 17.61 -7.33 -16.64
N PRO A 48 18.63 -7.66 -15.82
CA PRO A 48 20.01 -7.68 -16.28
C PRO A 48 20.17 -8.61 -17.50
N GLY A 49 20.94 -8.20 -18.51
CA GLY A 49 21.16 -8.96 -19.75
C GLY A 49 20.07 -8.79 -20.82
N PHE A 50 18.92 -8.21 -20.50
CA PHE A 50 17.81 -8.08 -21.45
C PHE A 50 18.19 -7.31 -22.73
N GLN A 51 18.88 -6.18 -22.57
CA GLN A 51 19.29 -5.32 -23.69
C GLN A 51 20.35 -6.00 -24.58
N ASP A 52 21.15 -6.88 -23.99
CA ASP A 52 22.18 -7.65 -24.69
C ASP A 52 21.59 -8.91 -25.35
N GLY A 53 20.28 -9.14 -25.21
CA GLY A 53 19.58 -10.30 -25.76
C GLY A 53 19.89 -11.61 -25.05
N VAL A 54 20.43 -11.56 -23.83
CA VAL A 54 20.77 -12.75 -23.02
C VAL A 54 19.76 -12.94 -21.88
N ASN A 55 19.64 -14.17 -21.40
CA ASN A 55 18.81 -14.50 -20.25
C ASN A 55 19.33 -13.80 -18.97
N TYR A 56 18.43 -13.54 -18.02
CA TYR A 56 18.85 -12.93 -16.75
C TYR A 56 19.78 -13.86 -15.95
N PRO A 57 20.71 -13.31 -15.15
CA PRO A 57 21.56 -14.13 -14.29
C PRO A 57 20.77 -14.82 -13.17
N LEU A 58 21.31 -15.93 -12.67
CA LEU A 58 20.82 -16.61 -11.47
C LEU A 58 21.25 -15.85 -10.21
N ASN A 59 20.49 -15.98 -9.13
CA ASN A 59 20.71 -15.37 -7.82
C ASN A 59 20.80 -13.84 -7.88
N VAL A 60 19.91 -13.20 -8.63
CA VAL A 60 19.81 -11.74 -8.71
C VAL A 60 18.89 -11.21 -7.61
N ASP A 61 19.26 -10.08 -7.01
CA ASP A 61 18.36 -9.26 -6.19
C ASP A 61 18.53 -7.80 -6.63
N LYS A 62 17.79 -7.42 -7.67
CA LYS A 62 17.88 -6.12 -8.32
C LYS A 62 16.74 -5.25 -7.80
N THR A 63 17.09 -4.11 -7.19
CA THR A 63 16.09 -3.14 -6.71
C THR A 63 16.27 -1.79 -7.39
N TRP A 64 15.17 -1.24 -7.90
CA TRP A 64 15.07 0.15 -8.32
C TRP A 64 14.30 0.93 -7.27
N THR A 65 14.94 1.94 -6.67
CA THR A 65 14.33 2.82 -5.66
C THR A 65 13.92 4.11 -6.35
N LEU A 66 12.62 4.32 -6.52
CA LEU A 66 12.04 5.55 -7.04
C LEU A 66 11.92 6.55 -5.89
N HIS A 67 12.70 7.62 -5.94
CA HIS A 67 12.67 8.69 -4.94
C HIS A 67 11.52 9.65 -5.26
N LEU A 68 10.57 9.76 -4.32
CA LEU A 68 9.38 10.60 -4.46
C LEU A 68 9.60 11.91 -3.70
N PRO A 69 9.32 13.08 -4.32
CA PRO A 69 9.39 14.34 -3.61
C PRO A 69 8.46 14.32 -2.39
N LYS A 70 8.94 14.82 -1.26
CA LYS A 70 8.18 14.89 -0.01
C LYS A 70 6.90 15.74 -0.21
N ASP A 71 5.91 15.52 0.65
CA ASP A 71 4.71 16.36 0.79
C ASP A 71 3.57 16.11 -0.22
N SER A 72 3.60 15.00 -0.95
CA SER A 72 2.48 14.59 -1.81
C SER A 72 2.36 13.07 -1.89
N ALA A 73 1.17 12.58 -2.23
CA ALA A 73 0.97 11.20 -2.65
C ALA A 73 1.27 11.08 -4.16
N TYR A 74 1.76 9.92 -4.59
CA TYR A 74 2.09 9.65 -5.98
C TYR A 74 1.47 8.35 -6.46
N SER A 75 1.11 8.31 -7.74
CA SER A 75 0.79 7.09 -8.45
C SER A 75 2.04 6.63 -9.18
N VAL A 76 2.49 5.42 -8.89
CA VAL A 76 3.60 4.79 -9.59
C VAL A 76 3.04 3.71 -10.49
N THR A 77 3.21 3.89 -11.79
CA THR A 77 2.75 2.96 -12.81
C THR A 77 3.94 2.22 -13.42
N LEU A 78 3.79 0.92 -13.59
CA LEU A 78 4.71 0.04 -14.31
C LEU A 78 3.97 -0.61 -15.47
N ASN A 79 4.34 -0.23 -16.68
CA ASN A 79 3.85 -0.80 -17.92
C ASN A 79 4.84 -1.85 -18.42
N ILE A 80 4.53 -3.12 -18.21
CA ILE A 80 5.34 -4.25 -18.64
C ILE A 80 5.04 -4.53 -20.11
N THR A 81 6.01 -4.24 -20.98
CA THR A 81 5.89 -4.43 -22.44
C THR A 81 6.36 -5.81 -22.88
N PHE A 82 7.21 -6.47 -22.08
CA PHE A 82 7.62 -7.85 -22.28
C PHE A 82 7.96 -8.49 -20.94
N MET A 83 7.54 -9.74 -20.73
CA MET A 83 7.97 -10.58 -19.61
C MET A 83 8.01 -12.04 -20.05
N ASP A 84 9.10 -12.70 -19.67
CA ASP A 84 9.33 -14.14 -19.71
C ASP A 84 10.24 -14.44 -18.53
N ILE A 85 9.64 -14.55 -17.34
CA ILE A 85 10.29 -14.94 -16.08
C ILE A 85 9.86 -16.38 -15.78
N GLU A 86 10.68 -17.17 -15.09
CA GLU A 86 10.32 -18.55 -14.72
C GLU A 86 8.92 -18.62 -14.08
N GLU A 87 8.06 -19.50 -14.59
CA GLU A 87 6.67 -19.60 -14.17
C GLU A 87 6.49 -20.61 -13.04
N GLU A 88 5.89 -20.16 -11.95
CA GLU A 88 5.49 -20.98 -10.80
C GLU A 88 4.12 -20.50 -10.29
N ALA A 89 3.37 -21.36 -9.62
CA ALA A 89 1.99 -21.09 -9.20
C ALA A 89 1.84 -19.83 -8.31
N LYS A 90 2.88 -19.48 -7.53
CA LYS A 90 2.92 -18.35 -6.60
C LYS A 90 4.05 -17.36 -6.88
N CYS A 91 4.87 -17.60 -7.89
CA CYS A 91 6.05 -16.80 -8.22
C CYS A 91 7.00 -16.65 -7.02
N GLU A 92 7.36 -17.75 -6.35
CA GLU A 92 8.24 -17.70 -5.16
C GLU A 92 9.74 -17.79 -5.47
N TRP A 93 10.10 -18.29 -6.66
CA TRP A 93 11.49 -18.47 -7.08
C TRP A 93 11.97 -17.22 -7.81
N ASP A 94 11.50 -17.04 -9.05
CA ASP A 94 11.76 -15.84 -9.83
C ASP A 94 10.53 -14.94 -9.86
N PHE A 95 10.72 -13.66 -9.57
CA PHE A 95 9.61 -12.71 -9.57
C PHE A 95 10.04 -11.27 -9.76
N LEU A 96 9.10 -10.50 -10.31
CA LEU A 96 9.06 -9.05 -10.26
C LEU A 96 7.95 -8.61 -9.30
N GLU A 97 8.25 -7.72 -8.38
CA GLU A 97 7.26 -7.18 -7.42
C GLU A 97 7.44 -5.67 -7.25
N PHE A 98 6.35 -5.01 -6.88
CA PHE A 98 6.43 -3.77 -6.12
C PHE A 98 6.76 -4.10 -4.66
N ASP A 99 7.22 -3.11 -3.90
CA ASP A 99 7.58 -3.25 -2.48
C ASP A 99 6.59 -4.13 -1.68
N LYS A 100 7.09 -4.75 -0.61
CA LYS A 100 6.42 -5.84 0.12
C LYS A 100 5.00 -5.53 0.57
N ASP A 101 4.65 -4.26 0.71
CA ASP A 101 3.32 -3.79 1.11
C ASP A 101 2.25 -3.95 0.02
N TYR A 102 2.64 -4.16 -1.26
CA TYR A 102 1.76 -4.27 -2.42
C TYR A 102 1.87 -5.65 -3.11
N SER A 103 2.05 -6.69 -2.28
CA SER A 103 2.67 -8.02 -2.47
C SER A 103 2.27 -8.93 -3.65
N GLN A 104 1.83 -8.40 -4.80
CA GLN A 104 1.64 -9.23 -5.99
C GLN A 104 2.98 -9.46 -6.69
N ARG A 105 3.49 -10.67 -6.57
CA ARG A 105 4.61 -11.16 -7.37
C ARG A 105 4.15 -11.53 -8.78
N LEU A 106 4.98 -11.17 -9.75
CA LEU A 106 4.75 -11.38 -11.18
C LEU A 106 5.85 -12.28 -11.74
N CYS A 107 5.44 -13.33 -12.44
CA CYS A 107 6.32 -14.27 -13.13
C CYS A 107 5.57 -14.90 -14.32
N GLY A 108 6.27 -15.73 -15.12
CA GLY A 108 5.74 -16.27 -16.37
C GLY A 108 5.70 -15.25 -17.50
N SER A 109 4.79 -15.45 -18.46
CA SER A 109 4.59 -14.52 -19.56
C SER A 109 3.40 -13.60 -19.29
N ARG A 110 3.69 -12.36 -18.84
CA ARG A 110 2.68 -11.35 -18.49
C ARG A 110 3.02 -10.01 -19.13
N THR A 111 2.00 -9.31 -19.62
CA THR A 111 2.13 -7.91 -20.05
C THR A 111 0.96 -7.13 -19.48
N GLY A 112 1.13 -5.82 -19.35
CA GLY A 112 0.07 -4.96 -18.84
C GLY A 112 0.57 -3.86 -17.93
N VAL A 113 -0.40 -3.13 -17.38
CA VAL A 113 -0.18 -1.94 -16.57
C VAL A 113 -0.51 -2.26 -15.12
N TYR A 114 0.47 -2.04 -14.25
CA TYR A 114 0.37 -2.26 -12.82
C TYR A 114 0.61 -0.93 -12.11
N THR A 115 -0.27 -0.55 -11.21
CA THR A 115 -0.20 0.77 -10.56
C THR A 115 -0.29 0.61 -9.06
N VAL A 116 0.56 1.31 -8.33
CA VAL A 116 0.53 1.40 -6.87
C VAL A 116 0.46 2.87 -6.44
N GLU A 117 -0.32 3.13 -5.40
CA GLU A 117 -0.36 4.44 -4.76
C GLU A 117 0.68 4.47 -3.66
N SER A 118 1.61 5.40 -3.73
CA SER A 118 2.64 5.60 -2.72
C SER A 118 2.40 6.89 -1.95
N ALA A 119 2.16 6.74 -0.65
CA ALA A 119 2.12 7.83 0.31
C ALA A 119 3.50 8.09 0.96
N TYR A 120 4.54 7.34 0.56
CA TYR A 120 5.86 7.33 1.17
C TYR A 120 6.87 8.20 0.42
N LYS A 121 8.05 8.37 1.01
CA LYS A 121 9.18 9.10 0.40
C LYS A 121 9.85 8.35 -0.75
N GLU A 122 9.62 7.03 -0.85
CA GLU A 122 10.22 6.19 -1.88
C GLU A 122 9.30 5.02 -2.24
N THR A 123 9.50 4.42 -3.41
CA THR A 123 8.82 3.20 -3.85
C THR A 123 9.80 2.30 -4.57
N LYS A 124 9.76 1.00 -4.26
CA LYS A 124 10.72 0.02 -4.79
C LYS A 124 10.07 -0.91 -5.79
N ILE A 125 10.79 -1.16 -6.88
CA ILE A 125 10.51 -2.25 -7.81
C ILE A 125 11.66 -3.24 -7.66
N ARG A 126 11.34 -4.52 -7.45
CA ARG A 126 12.34 -5.54 -7.14
C ARG A 126 12.19 -6.75 -8.03
N PHE A 127 13.30 -7.15 -8.66
CA PHE A 127 13.42 -8.38 -9.42
C PHE A 127 14.35 -9.34 -8.68
N VAL A 128 13.87 -10.55 -8.43
CA VAL A 128 14.63 -11.62 -7.79
C VAL A 128 14.65 -12.83 -8.70
N SER A 129 15.82 -13.47 -8.80
CA SER A 129 15.95 -14.82 -9.35
C SER A 129 16.59 -15.79 -8.36
N ASP A 130 16.29 -17.07 -8.52
CA ASP A 130 16.85 -18.14 -7.69
C ASP A 130 18.13 -18.75 -8.32
N PHE A 131 18.55 -19.93 -7.86
CA PHE A 131 19.76 -20.60 -8.34
C PHE A 131 19.53 -21.55 -9.52
N TYR A 132 18.32 -21.67 -10.04
CA TYR A 132 17.94 -22.67 -11.03
C TYR A 132 16.99 -22.12 -12.08
N MET A 133 17.36 -22.28 -13.36
CA MET A 133 16.60 -21.83 -14.53
C MET A 133 16.54 -20.31 -14.69
N ALA A 134 16.89 -19.85 -15.89
CA ALA A 134 16.74 -18.45 -16.27
C ALA A 134 16.04 -18.35 -17.62
N LYS A 135 15.30 -17.26 -17.80
CA LYS A 135 14.52 -16.95 -18.99
C LYS A 135 14.93 -15.59 -19.56
N ARG A 136 14.21 -15.10 -20.58
CA ARG A 136 14.57 -13.83 -21.23
C ARG A 136 14.42 -12.62 -20.31
N GLY A 137 13.60 -12.71 -19.28
CA GLY A 137 13.39 -11.65 -18.30
C GLY A 137 12.33 -10.66 -18.74
N PHE A 138 12.52 -9.37 -18.45
CA PHE A 138 11.48 -8.37 -18.69
C PHE A 138 12.04 -7.03 -19.16
N THR A 139 11.16 -6.26 -19.81
CA THR A 139 11.30 -4.82 -19.96
C THR A 139 9.99 -4.13 -19.60
N ALA A 140 10.10 -2.99 -18.93
CA ALA A 140 8.94 -2.22 -18.50
C ALA A 140 9.26 -0.73 -18.52
N TYR A 141 8.24 0.07 -18.77
CA TYR A 141 8.27 1.52 -18.65
C TYR A 141 7.62 1.92 -17.33
N TYR A 142 8.29 2.74 -16.52
CA TYR A 142 7.74 3.30 -15.30
C TYR A 142 7.39 4.77 -15.49
N SER A 143 6.33 5.22 -14.81
CA SER A 143 5.95 6.62 -14.71
C SER A 143 5.45 6.94 -13.31
N ILE A 144 5.75 8.15 -12.85
CA ILE A 144 5.43 8.68 -11.53
C ILE A 144 4.57 9.92 -11.74
N GLU A 145 3.34 9.86 -11.26
CA GLU A 145 2.39 10.96 -11.36
C GLU A 145 2.02 11.49 -9.98
N ARG A 146 2.10 12.81 -9.79
CA ARG A 146 1.69 13.44 -8.52
C ARG A 146 0.17 13.40 -8.40
N LEU A 147 -0.33 12.79 -7.33
CA LEU A 147 -1.76 12.74 -7.05
C LEU A 147 -2.22 14.07 -6.44
N ALA A 148 -3.17 14.74 -7.10
CA ALA A 148 -3.79 15.95 -6.57
C ALA A 148 -4.25 15.72 -5.12
N ASN A 149 -4.05 16.72 -4.25
CA ASN A 149 -4.56 16.65 -2.90
C ASN A 149 -6.03 17.07 -2.88
N PRO A 150 -6.98 16.16 -2.59
CA PRO A 150 -8.39 16.51 -2.55
C PRO A 150 -8.68 17.54 -1.44
N CYS A 151 -7.77 17.70 -0.47
CA CYS A 151 -7.87 18.74 0.55
C CYS A 151 -7.52 20.16 0.09
N ASP A 152 -6.79 20.33 -1.03
CA ASP A 152 -6.39 21.67 -1.51
C ASP A 152 -7.61 22.52 -1.91
N LYS A 153 -8.71 21.86 -2.28
CA LYS A 153 -10.01 22.49 -2.59
C LYS A 153 -11.11 22.04 -1.63
N SER A 154 -10.73 21.71 -0.38
CA SER A 154 -11.69 21.20 0.58
C SER A 154 -12.77 22.24 0.87
N GLN A 155 -14.01 21.77 0.97
CA GLN A 155 -15.17 22.55 1.37
C GLN A 155 -15.44 22.48 2.88
N CYS A 156 -14.50 21.97 3.68
CA CYS A 156 -14.69 21.85 5.13
C CYS A 156 -14.85 23.26 5.74
N VAL A 157 -15.98 23.51 6.40
CA VAL A 157 -16.27 24.79 7.06
C VAL A 157 -16.20 24.65 8.58
N ASN A 158 -16.43 25.76 9.30
CA ASN A 158 -16.55 25.79 10.76
C ASN A 158 -15.37 25.14 11.50
N ASN A 159 -14.16 25.44 11.05
CA ASN A 159 -12.91 24.90 11.60
C ASN A 159 -12.84 23.36 11.57
N GLY A 160 -13.47 22.74 10.57
CA GLY A 160 -13.30 21.33 10.25
C GLY A 160 -11.98 21.06 9.55
N SER A 161 -11.28 19.98 9.94
CA SER A 161 -10.00 19.58 9.35
C SER A 161 -10.22 18.63 8.18
N CYS A 162 -9.58 18.88 7.04
CA CYS A 162 -9.64 17.94 5.91
C CYS A 162 -8.69 16.75 6.10
N SER A 163 -9.16 15.56 5.80
CA SER A 163 -8.33 14.35 5.72
C SER A 163 -8.60 13.60 4.42
N ARG A 164 -7.53 13.28 3.69
CA ARG A 164 -7.60 12.53 2.43
C ARG A 164 -8.11 11.10 2.69
N LEU A 165 -9.03 10.65 1.84
CA LEU A 165 -9.49 9.25 1.81
C LEU A 165 -8.94 8.50 0.58
N SER A 166 -8.90 9.17 -0.58
CA SER A 166 -8.40 8.59 -1.84
C SER A 166 -7.80 9.67 -2.76
N ASN A 167 -7.62 9.36 -4.04
CA ASN A 167 -7.10 10.30 -5.06
C ASN A 167 -8.04 11.47 -5.34
N SER A 168 -9.34 11.25 -5.21
CA SER A 168 -10.37 12.26 -5.50
C SER A 168 -11.28 12.53 -4.31
N ASP A 169 -11.15 11.77 -3.23
CA ASP A 169 -12.06 11.85 -2.09
C ASP A 169 -11.37 12.28 -0.79
N TYR A 170 -12.11 13.00 0.03
CA TYR A 170 -11.68 13.50 1.33
C TYR A 170 -12.87 13.51 2.30
N LYS A 171 -12.57 13.43 3.59
CA LYS A 171 -13.55 13.66 4.66
C LYS A 171 -13.17 14.87 5.49
N CYS A 172 -14.18 15.61 5.92
CA CYS A 172 -14.02 16.64 6.92
C CYS A 172 -14.14 16.01 8.32
N ILE A 173 -13.17 16.31 9.18
CA ILE A 173 -13.16 15.99 10.60
C ILE A 173 -13.72 17.23 11.30
N CYS A 174 -14.95 17.14 11.77
CA CYS A 174 -15.65 18.29 12.34
C CYS A 174 -15.22 18.59 13.78
N SER A 175 -15.21 19.87 14.10
CA SER A 175 -15.09 20.35 15.48
C SER A 175 -16.31 19.92 16.33
N LYS A 176 -16.16 19.89 17.66
CA LYS A 176 -17.13 19.32 18.63
C LYS A 176 -18.60 19.73 18.39
N HIS A 177 -18.84 20.94 17.92
CA HIS A 177 -20.17 21.53 17.75
C HIS A 177 -20.70 21.48 16.32
N TYR A 178 -20.05 20.76 15.41
CA TYR A 178 -20.44 20.72 14.00
C TYR A 178 -20.52 19.29 13.47
N THR A 179 -21.38 19.09 12.48
CA THR A 179 -21.65 17.82 11.80
C THR A 179 -21.97 18.06 10.32
N GLY A 180 -22.29 17.00 9.60
CA GLY A 180 -22.54 17.01 8.16
C GLY A 180 -21.28 16.78 7.33
N LYS A 181 -21.47 16.49 6.04
CA LYS A 181 -20.37 16.11 5.11
C LYS A 181 -19.21 17.11 5.09
N TYR A 182 -19.52 18.39 5.21
CA TYR A 182 -18.56 19.49 5.16
C TYR A 182 -18.49 20.28 6.48
N CYS A 183 -19.00 19.72 7.59
CA CYS A 183 -19.09 20.40 8.89
C CYS A 183 -19.98 21.65 8.88
N GLN A 184 -20.92 21.72 7.94
CA GLN A 184 -21.79 22.88 7.74
C GLN A 184 -22.96 22.94 8.72
N GLU A 185 -23.29 21.83 9.37
CA GLU A 185 -24.42 21.73 10.28
C GLU A 185 -23.95 21.91 11.72
N PHE A 186 -24.68 22.69 12.51
CA PHE A 186 -24.44 22.72 13.95
C PHE A 186 -24.91 21.40 14.57
N LYS A 187 -24.05 20.76 15.35
CA LYS A 187 -24.42 19.59 16.13
C LYS A 187 -25.34 20.07 17.25
N LYS A 188 -26.65 19.92 17.02
CA LYS A 188 -27.66 20.07 18.09
C LYS A 188 -27.18 19.27 19.30
N SER A 189 -27.21 19.87 20.49
CA SER A 189 -27.03 19.09 21.71
C SER A 189 -28.05 17.95 21.65
N GLU A 190 -27.64 16.74 22.02
CA GLU A 190 -28.59 15.64 22.21
C GLU A 190 -29.65 15.98 23.26
N CYS A 191 -29.36 17.00 24.08
CA CYS A 191 -30.29 17.54 25.04
C CYS A 191 -30.86 18.89 24.64
N GLU A 192 -32.11 18.88 24.20
CA GLU A 192 -32.93 20.08 23.97
C GLU A 192 -34.20 20.12 24.83
N SER A 193 -34.40 19.11 25.68
CA SER A 193 -35.58 18.98 26.52
C SER A 193 -35.21 18.49 27.92
N TYR A 194 -35.92 18.97 28.92
CA TYR A 194 -35.85 18.46 30.29
C TYR A 194 -36.07 16.93 30.30
N PRO A 195 -35.32 16.13 31.09
CA PRO A 195 -34.49 16.50 32.24
C PRO A 195 -32.96 16.49 31.98
N CYS A 196 -32.49 16.28 30.75
CA CYS A 196 -31.05 16.16 30.48
C CYS A 196 -30.29 17.49 30.59
N LEU A 197 -30.99 18.65 30.57
CA LEU A 197 -30.41 19.98 30.83
C LEU A 197 -29.89 20.11 32.26
N ILE A 198 -30.34 19.24 33.18
CA ILE A 198 -29.88 19.23 34.57
C ILE A 198 -28.52 18.51 34.71
N PHE A 199 -28.19 17.57 33.83
CA PHE A 199 -27.14 16.57 34.11
C PHE A 199 -25.84 16.74 33.29
N GLU A 200 -25.79 17.61 32.28
CA GLU A 200 -24.55 17.93 31.55
C GLU A 200 -23.75 19.11 32.12
N ASP A 201 -24.36 19.90 32.99
CA ASP A 201 -23.63 20.96 33.69
C ASP A 201 -22.78 20.29 34.77
N ASN A 202 -21.45 20.35 34.62
CA ASN A 202 -20.52 20.08 35.71
C ASN A 202 -20.98 20.94 36.90
N PHE A 203 -21.58 20.28 37.91
CA PHE A 203 -22.06 20.88 39.16
C PHE A 203 -20.90 21.35 40.04
N ASP A 204 -20.01 22.20 39.52
CA ASP A 204 -19.00 22.84 40.34
C ASP A 204 -19.58 24.06 41.06
N PHE A 205 -20.61 24.74 40.51
CA PHE A 205 -21.27 25.86 41.19
C PHE A 205 -22.76 26.02 40.84
N ILE A 206 -23.63 25.91 41.85
CA ILE A 206 -25.05 26.27 41.76
C ILE A 206 -25.14 27.80 41.65
N ASN A 207 -25.57 28.31 40.49
CA ASN A 207 -25.90 29.73 40.33
C ASN A 207 -27.34 29.99 40.79
N HIS A 208 -27.49 30.50 42.01
CA HIS A 208 -28.78 30.77 42.66
C HIS A 208 -29.64 31.83 41.94
N HIS A 209 -29.07 32.62 41.01
CA HIS A 209 -29.82 33.61 40.22
C HIS A 209 -30.59 33.02 39.03
N VAL A 210 -30.23 31.82 38.55
CA VAL A 210 -30.97 31.14 37.47
C VAL A 210 -32.18 30.39 38.03
N TRP A 211 -32.07 29.88 39.27
CA TRP A 211 -33.11 29.04 39.89
C TRP A 211 -34.37 29.82 40.31
N GLU A 212 -34.27 31.12 40.61
CA GLU A 212 -35.44 31.91 41.02
C GLU A 212 -36.37 32.32 39.87
N HIS A 213 -36.00 32.12 38.60
CA HIS A 213 -36.87 32.47 37.48
C HIS A 213 -38.00 31.44 37.25
N GLU A 214 -37.96 30.26 37.86
CA GLU A 214 -38.97 29.20 37.65
C GLU A 214 -39.98 29.01 38.80
N ILE A 215 -39.82 29.65 39.97
CA ILE A 215 -40.77 29.48 41.08
C ILE A 215 -41.96 30.47 41.02
N THR A 216 -41.93 31.47 40.13
CA THR A 216 -42.95 32.55 40.13
C THR A 216 -44.09 32.42 39.10
N LEU A 217 -44.16 31.35 38.29
CA LEU A 217 -45.22 31.20 37.27
C LEU A 217 -46.23 30.05 37.51
N GLY A 218 -46.24 29.43 38.69
CA GLY A 218 -47.12 28.29 39.00
C GLY A 218 -48.03 28.49 40.21
N GLY A 219 -48.81 29.57 40.27
CA GLY A 219 -49.82 29.79 41.31
C GLY A 219 -51.20 30.10 40.72
N GLY A 220 -52.14 29.16 40.82
CA GLY A 220 -53.56 29.39 40.56
C GLY A 220 -54.36 28.12 40.25
N GLY A 221 -55.15 27.65 41.23
CA GLY A 221 -56.13 26.56 41.09
C GLY A 221 -56.28 25.72 42.34
#